data_AF-A0A927GZJ1-F1
#
_entry.id   AF-A0A927GZJ1-F1
#
_cell.length_a   1.000
_cell.length_b   1.000
_cell.length_c   1.000
_cell.angle_alpha   90.00
_cell.angle_beta   90.00
_cell.angle_gamma   90.00
#
_symmetry.space_group_name_H-M   'P 1'
#
loop_
_entity.id
_entity.type
_entity.pdbx_description
1 polymer ?
#
loop_
_entity_poly.entity_id
_entity_poly.type
_entity_poly.pdbx_seq_one_letter_code
_entity_poly.pdbx_strand_id
1 'polypeptide(L)' 'MSLEAKCMTCRKEYRLEASDPYYPKLKMNLTKLYICKSCSTAMKEEAISSTGLNPGMLDPKGHDKLVP' A
#
# COMPACT_ATOMS: atom_id res chain seq x y z
N MET A 1 -7.84 -1.91 -18.45
CA MET A 1 -7.74 -3.23 -17.79
C MET A 1 -7.80 -2.96 -16.30
N SER A 2 -8.72 -3.61 -15.58
CA SER A 2 -8.86 -3.49 -14.13
C SER A 2 -8.55 -4.82 -13.47
N LEU A 3 -7.90 -4.80 -12.31
CA LEU A 3 -7.52 -5.99 -11.56
C LEU A 3 -8.30 -6.03 -10.24
N GLU A 4 -8.90 -7.17 -9.92
CA GLU A 4 -9.60 -7.35 -8.66
C GLU A 4 -8.59 -7.81 -7.60
N ALA A 5 -8.59 -7.14 -6.45
CA ALA A 5 -7.71 -7.46 -5.34
C ALA A 5 -8.46 -7.41 -4.01
N LYS A 6 -8.15 -8.35 -3.15
CA LYS A 6 -8.72 -8.42 -1.80
C LYS A 6 -7.75 -7.82 -0.80
N CYS A 7 -8.21 -6.86 0.00
CA CYS A 7 -7.37 -6.27 1.04
C CYS A 7 -7.06 -7.31 2.11
N MET A 8 -5.78 -7.49 2.46
CA MET A 8 -5.34 -8.46 3.47
C MET A 8 -5.89 -8.13 4.86
N THR A 9 -6.07 -6.84 5.17
CA THR A 9 -6.47 -6.36 6.50
C THR A 9 -7.98 -6.41 6.69
N CYS A 10 -8.75 -5.68 5.85
CA CYS A 10 -10.21 -5.60 6.00
C CYS A 10 -10.98 -6.66 5.22
N ARG A 11 -10.29 -7.49 4.42
CA ARG A 11 -10.87 -8.58 3.60
C ARG A 11 -11.90 -8.14 2.56
N LYS A 12 -12.09 -6.84 2.34
CA LYS A 12 -12.96 -6.29 1.30
C LYS A 12 -12.30 -6.42 -0.08
N GLU A 13 -13.12 -6.55 -1.10
CA GLU A 13 -12.70 -6.61 -2.50
C GLU A 13 -12.65 -5.20 -3.11
N TYR A 14 -11.61 -4.93 -3.88
CA TYR A 14 -11.35 -3.67 -4.52
C TYR A 14 -11.01 -3.88 -5.99
N ARG A 15 -11.50 -2.97 -6.82
CA ARG A 15 -11.18 -2.92 -8.24
C ARG A 15 -10.04 -1.92 -8.45
N LEU A 16 -8.87 -2.42 -8.80
CA LEU A 16 -7.67 -1.64 -9.05
C LEU A 16 -7.61 -1.23 -10.52
N GLU A 17 -7.39 0.06 -10.72
CA GLU A 17 -7.14 0.65 -12.02
C GLU A 17 -5.64 0.75 -12.27
N ALA A 18 -5.23 0.96 -13.53
CA ALA A 18 -3.82 1.08 -13.88
C ALA A 18 -3.11 2.27 -13.21
N SER A 19 -3.87 3.24 -12.72
CA SER A 19 -3.38 4.39 -11.94
C SER A 19 -3.09 4.04 -10.47
N ASP A 20 -3.53 2.88 -9.97
CA ASP A 20 -3.24 2.49 -8.60
C ASP A 20 -1.77 2.07 -8.45
N PRO A 21 -1.01 2.61 -7.48
CA PRO A 21 0.39 2.27 -7.27
C PRO A 21 0.66 0.78 -7.03
N TYR A 22 -0.34 0.05 -6.51
CA TYR A 22 -0.25 -1.39 -6.28
C TYR A 22 -0.58 -2.22 -7.52
N TYR A 23 -1.26 -1.64 -8.51
CA TYR A 23 -1.62 -2.31 -9.76
C TYR A 23 -0.42 -2.92 -10.50
N PRO A 24 0.70 -2.20 -10.76
CA PRO A 24 1.84 -2.81 -11.45
C PRO A 24 2.45 -3.95 -10.62
N LYS A 25 2.55 -3.80 -9.30
CA LYS A 25 3.12 -4.81 -8.39
C LYS A 25 2.30 -6.09 -8.37
N LEU A 26 0.97 -5.97 -8.36
CA LEU A 26 0.05 -7.12 -8.41
C LEU A 26 0.01 -7.75 -9.81
N LYS A 27 -0.04 -6.94 -10.87
CA LYS A 27 -0.05 -7.42 -12.26
C LYS A 27 1.24 -8.18 -12.62
N MET A 28 2.39 -7.73 -12.14
CA MET A 28 3.68 -8.37 -12.38
C MET A 28 3.96 -9.55 -11.42
N ASN A 29 3.01 -9.94 -10.56
CA ASN A 29 3.19 -10.95 -9.51
C ASN A 29 4.38 -10.67 -8.56
N LEU A 30 4.76 -9.41 -8.39
CA LEU A 30 5.82 -9.00 -7.46
C LEU A 30 5.34 -9.02 -6.00
N THR A 31 4.03 -8.93 -5.79
CA THR A 31 3.39 -9.11 -4.48
C THR A 31 2.06 -9.82 -4.64
N LYS A 32 1.71 -10.66 -3.66
CA LYS A 32 0.37 -11.27 -3.52
C LYS A 32 -0.52 -10.51 -2.54
N LEU A 33 0.06 -9.56 -1.81
CA LEU A 33 -0.61 -8.84 -0.74
C LEU A 33 -1.04 -7.47 -1.24
N TYR A 34 -2.33 -7.20 -1.12
CA TYR A 34 -2.92 -5.90 -1.34
C TYR A 34 -3.41 -5.33 -0.01
N ILE A 35 -3.13 -4.05 0.24
CA ILE A 35 -3.67 -3.31 1.38
C ILE A 35 -4.35 -2.08 0.80
N CYS A 36 -5.64 -1.91 1.07
CA CYS A 36 -6.38 -0.75 0.58
C CYS A 36 -5.89 0.54 1.26
N LYS A 37 -6.12 1.68 0.61
CA LYS A 37 -5.67 2.99 1.08
C LYS A 37 -6.10 3.27 2.53
N SER A 38 -7.34 2.98 2.89
CA SER A 38 -7.86 3.19 4.25
C SER A 38 -7.10 2.39 5.31
N CYS A 39 -6.87 1.09 5.06
CA CYS A 39 -6.12 0.25 5.98
C CYS A 39 -4.64 0.65 6.04
N SER A 40 -4.05 1.05 4.91
CA SER A 40 -2.67 1.55 4.86
C SER A 40 -2.49 2.82 5.68
N THR A 41 -3.43 3.77 5.58
CA THR A 41 -3.39 5.02 6.36
C THR A 41 -3.57 4.75 7.85
N ALA A 42 -4.61 4.01 8.25
CA ALA A 42 -4.86 3.71 9.66
C ALA A 42 -3.66 3.00 10.32
N MET A 43 -3.08 2.01 9.63
CA MET A 43 -1.93 1.27 10.14
C MET A 43 -0.67 2.14 10.28
N LYS A 44 -0.48 3.13 9.39
CA LYS A 44 0.61 4.10 9.52
C LYS A 44 0.38 5.04 10.70
N GLU A 45 -0.84 5.55 10.87
CA GLU A 45 -1.18 6.44 11.99
C GLU A 45 -1.03 5.73 13.34
N GLU A 46 -1.49 4.48 13.45
CA GLU A 46 -1.31 3.65 14.64
C GLU A 46 0.16 3.37 14.94
N ALA A 47 0.96 3.03 13.93
CA ALA A 47 2.39 2.81 14.09
C ALA A 47 3.13 4.07 14.56
N ILE A 48 2.79 5.24 13.99
CA ILE A 48 3.37 6.53 14.40
C ILE A 48 2.96 6.83 15.84
N SER A 49 1.67 6.68 16.18
CA SER A 49 1.16 6.97 17.52
C SER A 49 1.75 6.05 18.59
N SER A 50 2.00 4.78 18.26
CA SER A 50 2.52 3.80 19.22
C SER A 50 4.02 3.89 19.42
N THR A 51 4.79 4.23 18.38
CA THR A 51 6.26 4.24 18.43
C THR A 51 6.85 5.63 18.56
N GLY A 52 6.08 6.69 18.25
CA GLY A 52 6.58 8.05 18.12
C GLY A 52 7.47 8.27 16.89
N LEU A 53 7.66 7.26 16.04
CA LEU A 53 8.53 7.32 14.88
C LEU A 53 7.73 7.62 13.62
N ASN A 54 8.06 8.74 12.96
CA ASN A 54 7.50 9.06 11.66
C ASN A 54 8.32 8.36 10.55
N PRO A 55 7.72 7.50 9.70
CA PRO A 55 8.41 6.84 8.60
C PRO A 55 9.13 7.80 7.66
N GLY A 56 8.60 9.01 7.47
CA GLY A 56 9.24 10.06 6.66
C GLY A 56 10.56 10.58 7.22
N MET A 57 10.83 10.36 8.50
CA MET A 57 12.15 10.65 9.10
C MET A 57 13.16 9.51 8.87
N LEU A 58 12.67 8.28 8.68
CA LEU A 58 13.50 7.09 8.50
C LEU A 58 13.95 6.94 7.04
N ASP A 59 13.12 7.34 6.07
CA ASP A 59 13.47 7.38 4.65
C ASP A 59 13.20 8.77 4.04
N PRO A 60 14.08 9.76 4.32
CA PRO A 60 13.91 11.13 3.84
C PRO A 60 13.99 11.28 2.32
N LYS A 61 14.40 10.24 1.59
CA LYS A 61 14.50 10.24 0.11
C LYS A 61 13.47 9.33 -0.57
N GLY A 62 12.59 8.67 0.19
CA GLY A 62 11.43 7.93 -0.33
C GLY A 62 11.77 6.99 -1.49
N HIS A 63 12.62 5.99 -1.28
CA HIS A 63 13.07 5.12 -2.37
C HIS A 63 12.35 3.76 -2.39
N ASP A 64 11.05 3.79 -2.68
CA ASP A 64 10.40 2.66 -3.36
C ASP A 64 10.48 2.93 -4.87
N LYS A 65 11.57 2.49 -5.52
CA LYS A 65 11.89 2.73 -6.96
C LYS A 65 10.83 2.20 -7.96
N LEU A 66 9.70 1.70 -7.47
CA LEU A 66 8.61 1.10 -8.24
C LEU A 66 7.32 1.92 -8.16
N VAL A 67 7.31 3.07 -7.49
CA VAL A 67 6.21 4.04 -7.53
C VAL A 67 6.77 5.31 -8.17
N PRO A 68 6.36 5.67 -9.42
CA PRO A 68 6.77 6.91 -10.05
C PRO A 68 6.21 8.15 -9.33
#